data_AF-A0A151MVH5-F1
#
_entry.id   AF-A0A151MVH5-F1
#
_cell.length_a   1.000
_cell.length_b   1.000
_cell.length_c   1.000
_cell.angle_alpha   90.00
_cell.angle_beta   90.00
_cell.angle_gamma   90.00
#
_symmetry.space_group_name_H-M   'P 1'
#
loop_
_entity.id
_entity.type
_entity.pdbx_description
1 polymer ?
#
loop_
_entity_poly.entity_id
_entity_poly.type
_entity_poly.pdbx_seq_one_letter_code
_entity_poly.pdbx_strand_id
1 'polypeptide(L)'
;MHNFQTCQHGNPETSQDNVWWEHLLLKFLNMTLKSIDDNAWSSQLSLELQHQTASYACSSPEKSFLYKALGTTLASCQDVAHVKSQLQKSLKGTDYMNASEREHVVTILTFSAKGHLDLTLGTLEDFGAAISKVQVSGIVGRL
;
A
#
# COMPACT_ATOMS: atom_id res chain seq x y z
N MET A 1 -24.52 10.00 27.33
CA MET A 1 -24.29 8.54 27.35
C MET A 1 -23.49 8.19 26.10
N HIS A 2 -22.17 8.01 26.22
CA HIS A 2 -21.33 7.53 25.14
C HIS A 2 -21.29 6.00 25.23
N ASN A 3 -21.83 5.31 24.22
CA ASN A 3 -21.68 3.87 24.07
C ASN A 3 -20.23 3.58 23.68
N PHE A 4 -19.45 3.05 24.62
CA PHE A 4 -18.20 2.37 24.34
C PHE A 4 -18.54 1.05 23.68
N GLN A 5 -18.48 1.00 22.35
CA GLN A 5 -18.54 -0.26 21.62
C GLN A 5 -17.20 -0.96 21.81
N THR A 6 -17.16 -1.91 22.72
CA THR A 6 -16.00 -2.77 22.99
C THR A 6 -15.67 -3.59 21.73
N CYS A 7 -14.41 -3.53 21.30
CA CYS A 7 -13.87 -4.44 20.30
C CYS A 7 -14.07 -5.89 20.78
N GLN A 8 -14.96 -6.62 20.12
CA GLN A 8 -15.13 -8.05 20.38
C GLN A 8 -13.81 -8.76 20.02
N HIS A 9 -13.29 -9.53 20.97
CA HIS A 9 -12.19 -10.46 20.76
C HIS A 9 -12.69 -11.54 19.78
N GLY A 10 -12.24 -11.49 18.54
CA GLY A 10 -12.60 -12.47 17.51
C GLY A 10 -12.14 -13.87 17.90
N ASN A 11 -12.95 -14.88 17.56
CA ASN A 11 -12.62 -16.29 17.75
C ASN A 11 -11.28 -16.62 17.04
N PRO A 12 -10.27 -17.19 17.71
CA PRO A 12 -8.98 -17.48 17.08
C PRO A 12 -9.08 -18.38 15.84
N GLU A 13 -10.06 -19.29 15.78
CA GLU A 13 -10.29 -20.15 14.61
C GLU A 13 -10.73 -19.34 13.37
N THR A 14 -11.61 -18.34 13.54
CA THR A 14 -12.02 -17.47 12.42
C THR A 14 -10.89 -16.55 11.97
N SER A 15 -9.97 -16.20 12.87
CA SER A 15 -8.79 -15.37 12.52
C SER A 15 -7.80 -16.12 11.64
N GLN A 16 -7.59 -17.42 11.88
CA GLN A 16 -6.68 -18.25 11.09
C GLN A 16 -7.25 -18.53 9.70
N ASP A 17 -8.55 -18.80 9.61
CA ASP A 17 -9.24 -18.99 8.34
C ASP A 17 -9.17 -17.71 7.48
N ASN A 18 -9.35 -16.53 8.10
CA ASN A 18 -9.26 -15.25 7.40
C ASN A 18 -7.86 -15.01 6.80
N VAL A 19 -6.79 -15.30 7.53
CA VAL A 19 -5.41 -15.16 7.04
C VAL A 19 -5.15 -16.13 5.88
N TRP A 20 -5.66 -17.36 5.98
CA TRP A 20 -5.54 -18.35 4.92
C TRP A 20 -6.29 -17.92 3.64
N TRP A 21 -7.54 -17.45 3.78
CA TRP A 21 -8.33 -16.94 2.66
C TRP A 21 -7.70 -15.72 2.01
N GLU A 22 -7.20 -14.77 2.81
CA GLU A 22 -6.46 -13.62 2.32
C GLU A 22 -5.27 -14.07 1.46
N HIS A 23 -4.46 -15.01 1.96
CA HIS A 23 -3.31 -15.52 1.22
C HIS A 23 -3.72 -16.16 -0.10
N LEU A 24 -4.79 -16.95 -0.12
CA LEU A 24 -5.29 -17.57 -1.35
C LEU A 24 -5.80 -16.53 -2.36
N LEU A 25 -6.52 -15.50 -1.91
CA LEU A 25 -7.00 -14.42 -2.77
C LEU A 25 -5.84 -13.64 -3.39
N LEU A 26 -4.80 -13.33 -2.62
CA LEU A 26 -3.60 -12.67 -3.14
C LEU A 26 -2.85 -13.56 -4.14
N LYS A 27 -2.76 -14.87 -3.87
CA LYS A 27 -2.16 -15.83 -4.80
C LYS A 27 -2.95 -15.93 -6.10
N PHE A 28 -4.28 -15.98 -6.02
CA PHE A 28 -5.17 -15.99 -7.18
C PHE A 28 -5.04 -14.71 -8.01
N LEU A 29 -5.02 -13.54 -7.35
CA LEU A 29 -4.80 -12.24 -8.00
C LEU A 29 -3.46 -12.23 -8.76
N ASN A 30 -2.37 -12.64 -8.11
CA ASN A 30 -1.04 -12.69 -8.72
C ASN A 30 -1.00 -13.65 -9.94
N MET A 31 -1.64 -14.82 -9.85
CA MET A 31 -1.73 -15.74 -10.98
C MET A 31 -2.54 -15.16 -12.14
N THR A 32 -3.66 -14.49 -11.83
CA THR A 32 -4.51 -13.83 -12.81
C THR A 32 -3.75 -12.72 -13.54
N LEU A 33 -3.05 -11.86 -12.80
CA LEU A 33 -2.22 -10.79 -13.37
C LEU A 33 -1.17 -11.32 -14.34
N LYS A 34 -0.44 -12.37 -13.93
CA LYS A 34 0.55 -13.04 -14.79
C LYS A 34 -0.06 -13.72 -16.00
N SER A 35 -1.29 -14.23 -15.88
CA SER A 35 -1.99 -14.88 -16.98
C SER A 35 -2.53 -13.88 -18.00
N ILE A 36 -2.91 -12.68 -17.55
CA ILE A 36 -3.37 -11.59 -18.42
C ILE A 36 -2.17 -10.95 -19.13
N ASP A 37 -1.06 -10.74 -18.41
CA ASP A 37 0.21 -10.18 -18.92
C ASP A 37 0.03 -8.88 -19.71
N ASP A 38 -0.88 -8.01 -19.24
CA ASP A 38 -1.20 -6.73 -19.85
C ASP A 38 -0.94 -5.57 -18.88
N ASN A 39 -0.08 -4.64 -19.34
CA ASN A 39 0.35 -3.50 -18.54
C ASN A 39 -0.75 -2.44 -18.38
N ALA A 40 -1.59 -2.21 -19.39
CA ALA A 40 -2.69 -1.27 -19.28
C ALA A 40 -3.75 -1.80 -18.30
N TRP A 41 -4.01 -3.10 -18.33
CA TRP A 41 -4.94 -3.77 -17.43
C TRP A 41 -4.46 -3.73 -15.97
N SER A 42 -3.20 -4.09 -15.72
CA SER A 42 -2.62 -4.05 -14.37
C SER A 42 -2.49 -2.61 -13.82
N SER A 43 -2.12 -1.65 -14.66
CA SER A 43 -2.12 -0.22 -14.30
C SER A 43 -3.52 0.26 -13.92
N GLN A 44 -4.54 -0.05 -14.74
CA GLN A 44 -5.92 0.37 -14.45
C GLN A 44 -6.47 -0.29 -13.18
N LEU A 45 -6.19 -1.58 -12.97
CA LEU A 45 -6.59 -2.26 -11.74
C LEU A 45 -5.95 -1.62 -10.50
N SER A 46 -4.67 -1.23 -10.56
CA SER A 46 -4.01 -0.58 -9.44
C SER A 46 -4.66 0.78 -9.09
N LEU A 47 -5.11 1.53 -10.10
CA LEU A 47 -5.82 2.80 -9.90
C LEU A 47 -7.17 2.58 -9.21
N GLU A 48 -7.91 1.57 -9.65
CA GLU A 48 -9.21 1.25 -9.05
C GLU A 48 -9.06 0.75 -7.61
N LEU A 49 -8.09 -0.13 -7.34
CA LEU A 49 -7.80 -0.60 -5.98
C LEU A 49 -7.42 0.58 -5.07
N GLN A 50 -6.56 1.48 -5.53
CA GLN A 50 -6.17 2.68 -4.77
C GLN A 50 -7.38 3.60 -4.52
N HIS A 51 -8.25 3.81 -5.52
CA HIS A 51 -9.46 4.61 -5.38
C HIS A 51 -10.41 4.01 -4.31
N GLN A 52 -10.62 2.69 -4.34
CA GLN A 52 -11.50 2.00 -3.41
C GLN A 52 -11.04 2.09 -1.94
N THR A 53 -9.75 2.29 -1.66
CA THR A 53 -9.26 2.42 -0.27
C THR A 53 -9.90 3.56 0.53
N ALA A 54 -10.38 4.61 -0.15
CA ALA A 54 -11.06 5.75 0.49
C ALA A 54 -12.42 5.37 1.09
N SER A 55 -13.05 4.29 0.59
CA SER A 55 -14.37 3.81 1.04
C SER A 55 -14.33 3.05 2.36
N TYR A 56 -13.14 2.71 2.86
CA TYR A 56 -12.96 1.87 4.05
C TYR A 56 -12.33 2.63 5.22
N ALA A 57 -12.76 2.27 6.43
CA ALA A 57 -12.20 2.80 7.68
C ALA A 57 -10.69 2.48 7.78
N CYS A 58 -9.94 3.39 8.39
CA CYS A 58 -8.47 3.32 8.40
C CYS A 58 -7.92 2.02 9.01
N SER A 59 -8.57 1.44 10.01
CA SER A 59 -8.13 0.21 10.69
C SER A 59 -8.90 -1.04 10.26
N SER A 60 -9.60 -1.02 9.11
CA SER A 60 -10.41 -2.16 8.68
C SER A 60 -9.55 -3.26 8.01
N PRO A 61 -9.87 -4.55 8.22
CA PRO A 61 -9.17 -5.65 7.57
C PRO A 61 -9.32 -5.61 6.04
N GLU A 62 -10.47 -5.14 5.54
CA GLU A 62 -10.71 -4.96 4.10
C GLU A 62 -9.77 -3.92 3.49
N LYS A 63 -9.56 -2.80 4.19
CA LYS A 63 -8.59 -1.78 3.75
C LYS A 63 -7.17 -2.34 3.73
N SER A 64 -6.79 -3.07 4.77
CA SER A 64 -5.49 -3.74 4.85
C SER A 64 -5.29 -4.73 3.69
N PHE A 65 -6.32 -5.52 3.38
CA PHE A 65 -6.31 -6.42 2.23
C PHE A 65 -6.15 -5.66 0.90
N LEU A 66 -6.88 -4.55 0.70
CA LEU A 66 -6.77 -3.74 -0.52
C LEU A 66 -5.35 -3.19 -0.73
N TYR A 67 -4.66 -2.80 0.33
CA TYR A 67 -3.25 -2.36 0.23
C TYR A 67 -2.30 -3.51 -0.17
N LYS A 68 -2.52 -4.73 0.32
CA LYS A 68 -1.78 -5.93 -0.11
C LYS A 68 -2.08 -6.28 -1.56
N ALA A 69 -3.35 -6.19 -1.97
CA ALA A 69 -3.79 -6.42 -3.35
C ALA A 69 -3.17 -5.38 -4.30
N LEU A 70 -3.21 -4.10 -3.93
CA LEU A 70 -2.59 -3.01 -4.69
C LEU A 70 -1.09 -3.25 -4.89
N GLY A 71 -0.35 -3.54 -3.81
CA GLY A 71 1.08 -3.85 -3.92
C GLY A 71 1.36 -5.09 -4.77
N THR A 72 0.50 -6.11 -4.71
CA THR A 72 0.61 -7.32 -5.57
C THR A 72 0.39 -6.99 -7.04
N THR A 73 -0.58 -6.11 -7.34
CA THR A 73 -0.83 -5.61 -8.69
C THR A 73 0.35 -4.79 -9.20
N LEU A 74 0.89 -3.88 -8.39
CA LEU A 74 2.08 -3.10 -8.75
C LEU A 74 3.30 -3.97 -9.00
N ALA A 75 3.50 -5.04 -8.20
CA ALA A 75 4.59 -6.00 -8.41
C ALA A 75 4.51 -6.74 -9.76
N SER A 76 3.30 -6.87 -10.33
CA SER A 76 3.09 -7.56 -11.61
C SER A 76 3.02 -6.59 -12.80
N CYS A 77 2.83 -5.30 -12.56
CA CYS A 77 2.73 -4.27 -13.60
C CYS A 77 4.11 -3.92 -14.16
N GLN A 78 4.34 -4.01 -15.48
CA GLN A 78 5.65 -3.71 -16.07
C GLN A 78 5.79 -2.22 -16.48
N ASP A 79 4.75 -1.41 -16.34
CA ASP A 79 4.84 0.04 -16.52
C ASP A 79 5.56 0.68 -15.32
N VAL A 80 6.89 0.72 -15.40
CA VAL A 80 7.79 1.24 -14.36
C VAL A 80 7.48 2.70 -14.01
N ALA A 81 7.07 3.51 -14.98
CA ALA A 81 6.74 4.92 -14.74
C ALA A 81 5.46 5.04 -13.90
N HIS A 82 4.45 4.23 -14.21
CA HIS A 82 3.23 4.14 -13.42
C HIS A 82 3.50 3.60 -12.01
N VAL A 83 4.26 2.51 -11.87
CA VAL A 83 4.62 1.94 -10.56
C VAL A 83 5.34 2.99 -9.71
N LYS A 84 6.37 3.67 -10.25
CA LYS A 84 7.08 4.75 -9.54
C LYS A 84 6.13 5.86 -9.11
N SER A 85 5.22 6.29 -10.00
CA SER A 85 4.23 7.32 -9.71
C SER A 85 3.30 6.93 -8.56
N GLN A 86 2.80 5.70 -8.54
CA GLN A 86 1.96 5.20 -7.44
C GLN A 86 2.71 5.16 -6.12
N LEU A 87 3.92 4.59 -6.08
CA LEU A 87 4.74 4.54 -4.87
C LEU A 87 5.03 5.94 -4.31
N GLN A 88 5.39 6.89 -5.19
CA GLN A 88 5.62 8.28 -4.79
C GLN A 88 4.36 8.96 -4.24
N LYS A 89 3.19 8.70 -4.84
CA LYS A 89 1.91 9.23 -4.35
C LYS A 89 1.58 8.67 -2.97
N SER A 90 1.75 7.37 -2.76
CA SER A 90 1.51 6.74 -1.44
C SER A 90 2.43 7.33 -0.37
N LEU A 91 3.74 7.44 -0.65
CA LEU A 91 4.71 8.03 0.28
C LEU A 91 4.36 9.49 0.64
N LYS A 92 4.03 10.32 -0.35
CA LYS A 92 3.72 11.74 -0.12
C LYS A 92 2.36 11.97 0.53
N GLY A 93 1.40 11.07 0.30
CA GLY A 93 0.01 11.19 0.78
C GLY A 93 -0.25 10.55 2.14
N THR A 94 0.76 9.99 2.81
CA THR A 94 0.61 9.28 4.08
C THR A 94 0.70 10.23 5.28
N ASP A 95 -0.25 10.16 6.21
CA ASP A 95 -0.07 10.73 7.56
C ASP A 95 0.81 9.80 8.39
N TYR A 96 2.10 10.13 8.47
CA TYR A 96 3.06 9.35 9.24
C TYR A 96 2.84 9.41 10.76
N MET A 97 1.94 10.24 11.29
CA MET A 97 1.55 10.18 12.71
C MET A 97 0.54 9.05 12.97
N ASN A 98 -0.23 8.65 11.96
CA ASN A 98 -1.18 7.55 12.02
C ASN A 98 -0.48 6.19 11.81
N ALA A 99 -0.56 5.31 12.81
CA ALA A 99 0.09 4.00 12.75
C ALA A 99 -0.44 3.10 11.63
N SER A 100 -1.75 3.10 11.39
CA SER A 100 -2.37 2.31 10.31
C SER A 100 -1.96 2.81 8.94
N GLU A 101 -1.88 4.12 8.73
CA GLU A 101 -1.42 4.67 7.43
C GLU A 101 0.07 4.38 7.19
N ARG A 102 0.91 4.45 8.23
CA ARG A 102 2.31 3.98 8.14
C ARG A 102 2.39 2.51 7.73
N GLU A 103 1.57 1.65 8.31
CA GLU A 103 1.55 0.22 7.97
C GLU A 103 1.09 -0.02 6.53
N HIS A 104 0.11 0.74 6.05
CA HIS A 104 -0.36 0.65 4.68
C HIS A 104 0.72 1.04 3.65
N VAL A 105 1.47 2.12 3.87
CA VAL A 105 2.55 2.50 2.94
C VAL A 105 3.69 1.47 2.97
N VAL A 106 4.05 0.95 4.14
CA VAL A 106 5.03 -0.16 4.26
C VAL A 106 4.53 -1.40 3.51
N THR A 107 3.23 -1.71 3.59
CA THR A 107 2.61 -2.83 2.88
C THR A 107 2.74 -2.68 1.37
N ILE A 108 2.36 -1.52 0.80
CA ILE A 108 2.50 -1.27 -0.64
C ILE A 108 3.96 -1.47 -1.08
N LEU A 109 4.92 -0.86 -0.37
CA LEU A 109 6.34 -0.96 -0.70
C LEU A 109 6.82 -2.41 -0.65
N THR A 110 6.50 -3.13 0.43
CA THR A 110 6.92 -4.52 0.64
C THR A 110 6.40 -5.44 -0.45
N PHE A 111 5.14 -5.30 -0.85
CA PHE A 111 4.56 -6.12 -1.91
C PHE A 111 5.08 -5.73 -3.29
N SER A 112 5.21 -4.43 -3.59
CA SER A 112 5.74 -3.94 -4.87
C SER A 112 7.19 -4.36 -5.10
N ALA A 113 8.01 -4.39 -4.04
CA ALA A 113 9.41 -4.82 -4.08
C ALA A 113 9.59 -6.28 -4.54
N LYS A 114 8.55 -7.12 -4.43
CA LYS A 114 8.61 -8.51 -4.93
C LYS A 114 8.78 -8.60 -6.45
N GLY A 115 8.36 -7.57 -7.19
CA GLY A 115 8.58 -7.45 -8.64
C GLY A 115 9.52 -6.31 -9.04
N HIS A 116 9.63 -5.28 -8.20
CA HIS A 116 10.33 -4.03 -8.51
C HIS A 116 11.21 -3.56 -7.34
N LEU A 117 12.12 -4.43 -6.87
CA LEU A 117 12.97 -4.13 -5.70
C LEU A 117 13.76 -2.83 -5.86
N ASP A 118 14.57 -2.72 -6.92
CA ASP A 118 15.45 -1.57 -7.14
C ASP A 118 14.66 -0.26 -7.30
N LEU A 119 13.54 -0.31 -8.04
CA LEU A 119 12.67 0.84 -8.21
C LEU A 119 12.04 1.28 -6.88
N THR A 120 11.65 0.32 -6.04
CA THR A 120 11.04 0.59 -4.74
C THR A 120 12.06 1.24 -3.80
N LEU A 121 13.27 0.69 -3.72
CA LEU A 121 14.36 1.26 -2.92
C LEU A 121 14.75 2.64 -3.41
N GLY A 122 14.96 2.82 -4.72
CA GLY A 122 15.28 4.13 -5.30
C GLY A 122 14.19 5.17 -5.06
N THR A 123 12.91 4.77 -5.09
CA THR A 123 11.79 5.67 -4.76
C THR A 123 11.78 6.07 -3.29
N LEU A 124 12.12 5.14 -2.39
CA LEU A 124 12.24 5.42 -0.95
C LEU A 124 13.44 6.33 -0.64
N GLU A 125 14.57 6.13 -1.31
CA GLU A 125 15.75 7.00 -1.23
C GLU A 125 15.45 8.41 -1.74
N ASP A 126 14.82 8.54 -2.90
CA ASP A 126 14.36 9.82 -3.47
C ASP A 126 13.47 10.57 -2.47
N PHE A 127 12.54 9.86 -1.83
CA PHE A 127 11.65 10.41 -0.82
C PHE A 127 12.41 10.84 0.45
N GLY A 128 13.30 10.00 0.97
CA GLY A 128 14.18 10.29 2.11
C GLY A 128 15.07 11.53 1.88
N ALA A 129 15.61 11.68 0.69
CA ALA A 129 16.39 12.86 0.30
C ALA A 129 15.51 14.12 0.24
N ALA A 130 14.29 14.01 -0.28
CA ALA A 130 13.35 15.13 -0.36
C ALA A 130 12.94 15.66 1.02
N ILE A 131 12.59 14.77 1.96
CA ILE A 131 12.21 15.17 3.33
C ILE A 131 13.39 15.81 4.09
N SER A 132 14.62 15.36 3.82
CA SER A 132 15.83 15.93 4.43
C SER A 132 16.10 17.37 3.97
N LYS A 133 15.86 17.67 2.68
CA LYS A 133 16.02 19.03 2.13
C LYS A 133 15.01 20.03 2.71
N VAL A 134 13.77 19.60 2.97
CA VAL A 134 12.73 20.46 3.55
C VAL A 134 13.11 20.95 4.95
N GLN A 135 13.72 20.09 5.78
CA GLN A 135 14.21 20.47 7.11
C GLN A 135 15.34 21.51 7.05
N VAL A 136 16.27 21.36 6.11
CA VAL A 136 17.40 22.29 5.93
C VAL A 136 16.91 23.67 5.45
N SER A 137 15.95 23.71 4.53
CA SER A 137 15.37 24.97 4.03
C SER A 137 14.56 25.72 5.09
N GLY A 138 13.82 25.01 5.95
CA GLY A 138 13.03 25.58 7.03
C GLY A 138 13.86 26.26 8.14
N ILE A 139 15.13 25.89 8.28
CA ILE A 139 16.08 26.48 9.23
C ILE A 139 16.75 27.73 8.61
N VAL A 140 17.13 27.67 7.33
CA VAL A 140 17.78 28.79 6.64
C VAL A 140 16.81 29.95 6.38
N GLY A 141 15.53 29.69 6.12
CA GLY A 141 14.52 30.75 5.95
C GLY A 141 14.14 31.51 7.23
N ARG A 142 14.76 31.21 8.38
CA ARG A 142 14.53 31.86 9.68
C ARG A 142 15.77 32.60 10.21
N LEU A 143 16.86 32.63 9.44
CA LEU A 143 18.04 33.45 9.67
C LEU A 143 18.02 34.66 8.72
#